data_AF-A0A4V1CWX8-F1
#
_entry.id   AF-A0A4V1CWX8-F1
#
_cell.length_a   1.000
_cell.length_b   1.000
_cell.length_c   1.000
_cell.angle_alpha   90.00
_cell.angle_beta   90.00
_cell.angle_gamma   90.00
#
_symmetry.space_group_name_H-M   'P 1'
#
loop_
_entity.id
_entity.type
_entity.pdbx_description
1 polymer ?
#
loop_
_entity_poly.entity_id
_entity_poly.type
_entity_poly.pdbx_seq_one_letter_code
_entity_poly.pdbx_strand_id
1 'polypeptide(L)'
;MTPPRQGTPSEDVRQVAERTVQRLEPLDVDALVLYDIDDESDRNPAERPFPYSATLDPADFADQLDGWKKPVVIYRCVGKYTPDHLGEWLGAQDPDRVMTVFVGASSRDKEVAVSLPQAQELRREVQPDLLLGGVAIPERHQSRGDEQARLLAKQSAGVSFFVSQVVYDVNAAKDLLSDYHYACREAGVEPVPLVFTLSVCGSLKTLEFLEWLGVNVPRWVQNDLRHSSDTLQQSYDQCVATADELIAFADRLGLPIGFNVESVAIRKAEIEASVELAGHIRKRLEEYRDF
;
A
#
# COMPACT_ATOMS: atom_id res chain seq x y z
N MET A 1 6.32 0.79 -4.27
CA MET A 1 7.17 -0.14 -5.02
C MET A 1 7.88 -1.08 -4.08
N THR A 2 8.29 -2.25 -4.56
CA THR A 2 9.10 -3.19 -3.78
C THR A 2 10.58 -3.01 -4.12
N PRO A 3 11.49 -2.96 -3.13
CA PRO A 3 12.93 -2.93 -3.38
C PRO A 3 13.42 -4.11 -4.25
N PRO A 4 14.59 -3.99 -4.91
CA PRO A 4 15.22 -5.09 -5.62
C PRO A 4 15.43 -6.33 -4.75
N ARG A 5 15.61 -7.49 -5.39
CA ARG A 5 15.86 -8.76 -4.71
C ARG A 5 17.18 -8.72 -3.94
N GLN A 6 17.27 -9.45 -2.83
CA GLN A 6 18.55 -9.71 -2.19
C GLN A 6 19.50 -10.40 -3.17
N GLY A 7 20.77 -10.00 -3.13
CA GLY A 7 21.79 -10.48 -4.07
C GLY A 7 21.81 -9.77 -5.43
N THR A 8 20.91 -8.81 -5.68
CA THR A 8 21.02 -7.92 -6.85
C THR A 8 22.35 -7.15 -6.77
N PRO A 9 23.19 -7.13 -7.82
CA PRO A 9 24.45 -6.40 -7.83
C PRO A 9 24.25 -4.92 -7.48
N SER A 10 25.20 -4.33 -6.74
CA SER A 10 25.09 -2.93 -6.27
C SER A 10 24.93 -1.93 -7.42
N GLU A 11 25.55 -2.19 -8.58
CA GLU A 11 25.37 -1.38 -9.78
C GLU A 11 23.93 -1.43 -10.29
N ASP A 12 23.31 -2.62 -10.33
CA ASP A 12 21.93 -2.79 -10.76
C ASP A 12 20.95 -2.14 -9.78
N VAL A 13 21.23 -2.21 -8.46
CA VAL A 13 20.43 -1.51 -7.43
C VAL A 13 20.44 -0.01 -7.67
N ARG A 14 21.61 0.59 -7.93
CA ARG A 14 21.73 2.02 -8.27
C ARG A 14 20.97 2.35 -9.55
N GLN A 15 21.08 1.54 -10.59
CA GLN A 15 20.33 1.76 -11.84
C GLN A 15 18.81 1.70 -11.61
N VAL A 16 18.31 0.82 -10.74
CA VAL A 16 16.89 0.78 -10.38
C VAL A 16 16.51 2.07 -9.66
N ALA A 17 17.30 2.51 -8.67
CA ALA A 17 17.03 3.74 -7.92
C ALA A 17 17.00 4.98 -8.83
N GLU A 18 18.02 5.15 -9.68
CA GLU A 18 18.09 6.25 -10.66
C GLU A 18 16.86 6.27 -11.59
N ARG A 19 16.48 5.11 -12.14
CA ARG A 19 15.30 5.01 -13.01
C ARG A 19 14.00 5.30 -12.27
N THR A 20 13.89 4.89 -11.02
CA THR A 20 12.73 5.21 -10.18
C THR A 20 12.62 6.73 -10.02
N VAL A 21 13.69 7.41 -9.63
CA VAL A 21 13.69 8.87 -9.47
C VAL A 21 13.37 9.56 -10.79
N GLN A 22 14.00 9.16 -11.90
CA GLN A 22 13.74 9.75 -13.23
C GLN A 22 12.28 9.60 -13.68
N ARG A 23 11.63 8.48 -13.37
CA ARG A 23 10.22 8.25 -13.72
C ARG A 23 9.26 9.08 -12.88
N LEU A 24 9.61 9.29 -11.61
CA LEU A 24 8.74 9.97 -10.64
C LEU A 24 8.99 11.48 -10.56
N GLU A 25 10.17 11.97 -10.93
CA GLU A 25 10.50 13.40 -10.96
C GLU A 25 9.47 14.28 -11.69
N PRO A 26 8.98 13.91 -12.90
CA PRO A 26 7.95 14.72 -13.57
C PRO A 26 6.56 14.60 -12.93
N LEU A 27 6.37 13.67 -11.98
CA LEU A 27 5.12 13.47 -11.29
C LEU A 27 5.12 14.26 -9.98
N ASP A 28 4.09 15.08 -9.77
CA ASP A 28 3.90 15.74 -8.48
C ASP A 28 3.25 14.80 -7.44
N VAL A 29 3.82 13.61 -7.24
CA VAL A 29 3.40 12.65 -6.21
C VAL A 29 3.84 13.12 -4.82
N ASP A 30 3.09 12.83 -3.77
CA ASP A 30 3.40 13.36 -2.43
C ASP A 30 4.50 12.58 -1.69
N ALA A 31 4.60 11.28 -1.93
CA ALA A 31 5.58 10.39 -1.28
C ALA A 31 5.83 9.13 -2.12
N LEU A 32 6.86 8.36 -1.76
CA LEU A 32 7.13 7.04 -2.32
C LEU A 32 6.94 5.95 -1.27
N VAL A 33 6.05 4.99 -1.53
CA VAL A 33 5.89 3.80 -0.69
C VAL A 33 6.96 2.77 -1.03
N LEU A 34 7.67 2.27 -0.02
CA LEU A 34 8.64 1.18 -0.12
C LEU A 34 8.18 0.00 0.71
N TYR A 35 7.83 -1.10 0.04
CA TYR A 35 7.29 -2.29 0.70
C TYR A 35 8.38 -3.13 1.34
N ASP A 36 8.15 -3.52 2.59
CA ASP A 36 8.80 -4.66 3.21
C ASP A 36 7.96 -5.91 2.97
N ILE A 37 8.60 -7.00 2.55
CA ILE A 37 7.92 -8.26 2.26
C ILE A 37 8.43 -9.32 3.24
N ASP A 38 7.48 -10.09 3.77
CA ASP A 38 7.72 -11.30 4.54
C ASP A 38 7.28 -12.53 3.73
N ASP A 39 7.79 -13.71 4.08
CA ASP A 39 7.26 -14.93 3.49
C ASP A 39 5.87 -15.23 4.05
N GLU A 40 4.87 -15.17 3.16
CA GLU A 40 3.47 -15.43 3.46
C GLU A 40 3.02 -16.82 3.00
N SER A 41 3.94 -17.76 2.75
CA SER A 41 3.60 -19.14 2.37
C SER A 41 2.57 -19.80 3.30
N ASP A 42 2.59 -19.45 4.58
CA ASP A 42 1.69 -20.01 5.60
C ASP A 42 0.24 -19.51 5.46
N ARG A 43 0.01 -18.48 4.66
CA ARG A 43 -1.30 -17.83 4.47
C ARG A 43 -2.17 -18.55 3.44
N ASN A 44 -1.55 -19.15 2.42
CA ASN A 44 -2.26 -19.80 1.33
C ASN A 44 -1.56 -21.11 0.97
N PRO A 45 -2.24 -22.27 1.14
CA PRO A 45 -1.65 -23.57 0.80
C PRO A 45 -1.49 -23.79 -0.72
N ALA A 46 -2.06 -22.93 -1.56
CA ALA A 46 -1.89 -22.99 -3.01
C ALA A 46 -0.49 -22.56 -3.44
N GLU A 47 0.00 -23.14 -4.53
CA GLU A 47 1.30 -22.80 -5.11
C GLU A 47 1.35 -21.32 -5.51
N ARG A 48 2.36 -20.61 -5.03
CA ARG A 48 2.56 -19.19 -5.30
C ARG A 48 2.95 -18.97 -6.77
N PRO A 49 2.22 -18.14 -7.54
CA PRO A 49 2.49 -17.96 -8.99
C PRO A 49 3.88 -17.40 -9.35
N PHE A 50 4.46 -16.61 -8.45
CA PHE A 50 5.85 -16.13 -8.53
C PHE A 50 6.59 -16.56 -7.26
N PRO A 51 7.71 -17.29 -7.34
CA PRO A 51 8.45 -17.72 -6.15
C PRO A 51 8.77 -16.56 -5.22
N TYR A 52 8.68 -16.80 -3.91
CA TYR A 52 9.15 -15.83 -2.94
C TYR A 52 10.62 -15.51 -3.21
N SER A 53 10.94 -14.23 -3.19
CA SER A 53 12.32 -13.75 -3.20
C SER A 53 12.42 -12.70 -2.13
N ALA A 54 13.34 -12.91 -1.18
CA ALA A 54 13.70 -11.87 -0.24
C ALA A 54 14.17 -10.63 -1.02
N THR A 55 13.79 -9.46 -0.53
CA THR A 55 14.16 -8.15 -1.10
C THR A 55 15.13 -7.43 -0.16
N LEU A 56 15.82 -6.43 -0.70
CA LEU A 56 16.57 -5.50 0.12
C LEU A 56 15.65 -4.85 1.16
N ASP A 57 16.23 -4.45 2.29
CA ASP A 57 15.51 -3.68 3.29
C ASP A 57 15.02 -2.37 2.66
N PRO A 58 13.74 -1.99 2.85
CA PRO A 58 13.23 -0.76 2.25
C PRO A 58 13.91 0.50 2.77
N ALA A 59 14.45 0.51 4.00
CA ALA A 59 15.23 1.66 4.47
C ALA A 59 16.59 1.73 3.78
N ASP A 60 17.30 0.60 3.67
CA ASP A 60 18.57 0.55 2.94
C ASP A 60 18.41 0.96 1.47
N PHE A 61 17.30 0.57 0.84
CA PHE A 61 17.00 0.99 -0.52
C PHE A 61 16.59 2.46 -0.62
N ALA A 62 15.92 3.02 0.41
CA ALA A 62 15.60 4.44 0.45
C ALA A 62 16.85 5.32 0.38
N ASP A 63 17.94 4.89 1.04
CA ASP A 63 19.24 5.56 1.00
C ASP A 63 19.91 5.55 -0.38
N GLN A 64 19.46 4.69 -1.31
CA GLN A 64 19.96 4.65 -2.69
C GLN A 64 19.22 5.63 -3.62
N LEU A 65 18.11 6.24 -3.17
CA LEU A 65 17.25 7.11 -3.98
C LEU A 65 17.81 8.55 -4.08
N ASP A 66 19.02 8.69 -4.59
CA ASP A 66 19.67 9.98 -4.79
C ASP A 66 18.79 10.91 -5.64
N GLY A 67 18.56 12.13 -5.13
CA GLY A 67 17.71 13.14 -5.78
C GLY A 67 16.23 13.06 -5.42
N TRP A 68 15.77 12.03 -4.69
CA TRP A 68 14.41 12.00 -4.15
C TRP A 68 14.24 12.96 -2.97
N LYS A 69 13.49 14.04 -3.18
CA LYS A 69 13.32 15.12 -2.19
C LYS A 69 12.01 15.06 -1.41
N LYS A 70 11.13 14.13 -1.70
CA LYS A 70 9.85 14.00 -1.01
C LYS A 70 9.91 12.91 0.09
N PRO A 71 8.93 12.83 0.99
CA PRO A 71 8.90 11.77 1.99
C PRO A 71 8.87 10.36 1.38
N VAL A 72 9.30 9.38 2.18
CA VAL A 72 9.13 7.95 1.90
C VAL A 72 8.24 7.32 2.97
N VAL A 73 7.39 6.38 2.56
CA VAL A 73 6.60 5.55 3.46
C VAL A 73 7.24 4.17 3.50
N ILE A 74 7.94 3.86 4.59
CA ILE A 74 8.65 2.60 4.77
C ILE A 74 7.70 1.60 5.45
N TYR A 75 7.34 0.53 4.74
CA TYR A 75 6.64 -0.57 5.38
C TYR A 75 7.60 -1.36 6.27
N ARG A 76 7.09 -1.93 7.35
CA ARG A 76 7.82 -2.87 8.22
C ARG A 76 6.92 -4.04 8.55
N CYS A 77 7.30 -5.24 8.10
CA CYS A 77 6.73 -6.48 8.58
C CYS A 77 7.35 -6.78 9.95
N VAL A 78 6.77 -6.22 11.01
CA VAL A 78 7.41 -6.06 12.32
C VAL A 78 7.86 -7.39 12.95
N GLY A 79 7.20 -8.50 12.60
CA GLY A 79 7.55 -9.83 13.09
C GLY A 79 8.94 -10.34 12.67
N LYS A 80 9.54 -9.74 11.62
CA LYS A 80 10.89 -10.06 11.12
C LYS A 80 12.01 -9.45 11.97
N TYR A 81 11.71 -8.44 12.77
CA TYR A 81 12.70 -7.62 13.46
C TYR A 81 12.71 -7.96 14.95
N THR A 82 13.90 -8.00 15.55
CA THR A 82 14.01 -8.02 17.02
C THR A 82 13.57 -6.68 17.60
N PRO A 83 13.15 -6.62 18.88
CA PRO A 83 12.84 -5.35 19.53
C PRO A 83 13.96 -4.31 19.41
N ASP A 84 15.21 -4.73 19.65
CA ASP A 84 16.37 -3.84 19.59
C ASP A 84 16.58 -3.28 18.17
N HIS A 85 16.54 -4.14 17.14
CA HIS A 85 16.73 -3.71 15.76
C HIS A 85 15.61 -2.77 15.29
N LEU A 86 14.36 -3.05 15.65
CA LEU A 86 13.25 -2.16 15.33
C LEU A 86 13.37 -0.81 16.07
N GLY A 87 13.80 -0.83 17.34
CA GLY A 87 14.01 0.36 18.15
C GLY A 87 15.14 1.24 17.62
N GLU A 88 16.28 0.64 17.27
CA GLU A 88 17.40 1.33 16.64
C GLU A 88 16.98 1.99 15.32
N TRP A 89 16.24 1.26 14.48
CA TRP A 89 15.71 1.81 13.24
C TRP A 89 14.78 2.99 13.52
N LEU A 90 13.81 2.85 14.42
CA LEU A 90 12.86 3.92 14.78
C LEU A 90 13.57 5.19 15.26
N GLY A 91 14.56 5.04 16.15
CA GLY A 91 15.29 6.17 16.72
C GLY A 91 16.18 6.91 15.71
N ALA A 92 16.54 6.24 14.60
CA ALA A 92 17.35 6.83 13.53
C ALA A 92 16.52 7.59 12.47
N GLN A 93 15.18 7.49 12.48
CA GLN A 93 14.35 8.09 11.44
C GLN A 93 14.12 9.59 11.66
N ASP A 94 14.16 10.35 10.56
CA ASP A 94 13.73 11.75 10.49
C ASP A 94 12.22 11.82 10.19
N PRO A 95 11.36 12.30 11.12
CA PRO A 95 9.92 12.39 10.94
C PRO A 95 9.46 13.28 9.77
N ASP A 96 10.29 14.22 9.31
CA ASP A 96 9.97 15.08 8.16
C ASP A 96 10.22 14.38 6.81
N ARG A 97 10.97 13.26 6.84
CA ARG A 97 11.40 12.50 5.65
C ARG A 97 10.78 11.13 5.56
N VAL A 98 10.45 10.54 6.70
CA VAL A 98 10.01 9.15 6.80
C VAL A 98 8.66 9.08 7.50
N MET A 99 7.78 8.27 6.92
CA MET A 99 6.59 7.74 7.57
C MET A 99 6.69 6.22 7.58
N THR A 100 5.99 5.54 8.47
CA THR A 100 6.07 4.06 8.54
C THR A 100 4.71 3.39 8.54
N VAL A 101 4.60 2.22 7.92
CA VAL A 101 3.41 1.36 8.02
C VAL A 101 3.82 0.04 8.66
N PHE A 102 3.25 -0.26 9.82
CA PHE A 102 3.48 -1.55 10.48
C PHE A 102 2.51 -2.62 9.98
N VAL A 103 3.08 -3.74 9.54
CA VAL A 103 2.36 -4.92 9.08
C VAL A 103 2.61 -6.06 10.07
N GLY A 104 1.53 -6.63 10.60
CA GLY A 104 1.58 -7.77 11.51
C GLY A 104 1.81 -9.10 10.79
N ALA A 105 1.79 -10.20 11.56
CA ALA A 105 1.95 -11.55 11.04
C ALA A 105 0.86 -11.91 10.01
N SER A 106 1.25 -12.70 9.00
CA SER A 106 0.36 -13.20 7.93
C SER A 106 -0.63 -14.27 8.41
N SER A 107 -0.35 -14.94 9.54
CA SER A 107 -1.23 -15.90 10.20
C SER A 107 -1.19 -15.73 11.72
N ARG A 108 -2.19 -16.28 12.43
CA ARG A 108 -2.28 -16.19 13.90
C ARG A 108 -1.22 -17.04 14.62
N ASP A 109 -0.78 -18.12 13.98
CA ASP A 109 0.10 -19.12 14.57
C ASP A 109 1.57 -18.90 14.19
N LYS A 110 1.87 -17.91 13.34
CA LYS A 110 3.24 -17.55 12.98
C LYS A 110 3.95 -16.96 14.19
N GLU A 111 5.03 -17.61 14.61
CA GLU A 111 5.91 -17.09 15.65
C GLU A 111 6.58 -15.81 15.14
N VAL A 112 6.54 -14.75 15.96
CA VAL A 112 7.09 -13.43 15.62
C VAL A 112 7.96 -12.91 16.75
N ALA A 113 9.05 -12.24 16.39
CA ALA A 113 9.94 -11.61 17.37
C ALA A 113 9.29 -10.37 18.03
N VAL A 114 8.51 -9.60 17.25
CA VAL A 114 7.75 -8.44 17.70
C VAL A 114 6.32 -8.53 17.19
N SER A 115 5.35 -8.45 18.09
CA SER A 115 3.93 -8.33 17.72
C SER A 115 3.58 -6.90 17.31
N LEU A 116 2.50 -6.73 16.56
CA LEU A 116 2.04 -5.40 16.12
C LEU A 116 1.79 -4.43 17.30
N PRO A 117 1.13 -4.83 18.42
CA PRO A 117 0.99 -3.96 19.59
C PRO A 117 2.32 -3.57 20.23
N GLN A 118 3.28 -4.51 20.30
CA GLN A 118 4.62 -4.21 20.83
C GLN A 118 5.37 -3.21 19.95
N ALA A 119 5.29 -3.34 18.62
CA ALA A 119 5.88 -2.37 17.70
C ALA A 119 5.26 -0.97 17.87
N GLN A 120 3.94 -0.89 18.04
CA GLN A 120 3.24 0.37 18.28
C GLN A 120 3.65 1.03 19.60
N GLU A 121 3.82 0.26 20.67
CA GLU A 121 4.37 0.76 21.94
C GLU A 121 5.80 1.26 21.75
N LEU A 122 6.66 0.46 21.12
CA LEU A 122 8.06 0.83 20.88
C LEU A 122 8.19 2.14 20.08
N ARG A 123 7.36 2.33 19.04
CA ARG A 123 7.30 3.60 18.31
C ARG A 123 6.87 4.77 19.20
N ARG A 124 5.88 4.57 20.07
CA ARG A 124 5.43 5.62 21.02
C ARG A 124 6.54 6.01 22.00
N GLU A 125 7.37 5.07 22.41
CA GLU A 125 8.48 5.32 23.34
C GLU A 125 9.70 5.95 22.65
N VAL A 126 10.08 5.45 21.47
CA VAL A 126 11.35 5.79 20.82
C VAL A 126 11.25 6.99 19.88
N GLN A 127 10.17 7.09 19.09
CA GLN A 127 10.01 8.14 18.08
C GLN A 127 8.53 8.56 17.97
N PRO A 128 8.00 9.29 18.97
CA PRO A 128 6.58 9.65 19.07
C PRO A 128 6.08 10.59 17.98
N ASP A 129 6.97 11.19 17.18
CA ASP A 129 6.62 12.10 16.08
C ASP A 129 6.59 11.41 14.70
N LEU A 130 7.16 10.20 14.58
CA LEU A 130 7.17 9.45 13.30
C LEU A 130 5.77 8.97 12.91
N LEU A 131 5.16 9.56 11.89
CA LEU A 131 3.78 9.21 11.49
C LEU A 131 3.65 7.71 11.22
N LEU A 132 2.68 7.09 11.90
CA LEU A 132 2.38 5.67 11.79
C LEU A 132 1.15 5.48 10.93
N GLY A 133 1.29 4.73 9.84
CA GLY A 133 0.20 4.24 9.01
C GLY A 133 -0.23 2.83 9.39
N GLY A 134 -1.46 2.48 9.02
CA GLY A 134 -2.01 1.13 9.17
C GLY A 134 -2.46 0.55 7.83
N VAL A 135 -2.46 -0.77 7.71
CA VAL A 135 -3.08 -1.46 6.57
C VAL A 135 -4.61 -1.52 6.74
N ALA A 136 -5.34 -1.14 5.70
CA ALA A 136 -6.78 -1.34 5.57
C ALA A 136 -7.09 -2.42 4.52
N ILE A 137 -8.12 -3.23 4.74
CA ILE A 137 -8.50 -4.31 3.80
C ILE A 137 -10.00 -4.23 3.51
N PRO A 138 -10.43 -3.46 2.49
CA PRO A 138 -11.84 -3.32 2.11
C PRO A 138 -12.57 -4.65 1.90
N GLU A 139 -11.94 -5.62 1.26
CA GLU A 139 -12.52 -6.92 0.94
C GLU A 139 -12.79 -7.76 2.22
N ARG A 140 -12.01 -7.54 3.28
CA ARG A 140 -12.27 -8.15 4.59
C ARG A 140 -13.53 -7.55 5.23
N HIS A 141 -13.82 -6.29 4.96
CA HIS A 141 -15.06 -5.65 5.40
C HIS A 141 -16.28 -6.32 4.75
N GLN A 142 -16.25 -6.56 3.43
CA GLN A 142 -17.34 -7.23 2.72
C GLN A 142 -17.64 -8.63 3.29
N SER A 143 -16.61 -9.36 3.75
CA SER A 143 -16.77 -10.71 4.29
C SER A 143 -17.10 -10.78 5.79
N ARG A 144 -16.69 -9.79 6.60
CA ARG A 144 -16.81 -9.83 8.07
C ARG A 144 -17.59 -8.70 8.71
N GLY A 145 -17.76 -7.58 8.01
CA GLY A 145 -18.45 -6.38 8.49
C GLY A 145 -17.79 -5.68 9.68
N ASP A 146 -16.52 -5.98 9.99
CA ASP A 146 -15.83 -5.50 11.20
C ASP A 146 -14.56 -4.68 10.94
N GLU A 147 -14.20 -4.43 9.68
CA GLU A 147 -12.97 -3.73 9.32
C GLU A 147 -12.93 -2.27 9.81
N GLN A 148 -14.03 -1.53 9.73
CA GLN A 148 -14.19 -0.19 10.28
C GLN A 148 -13.84 -0.11 11.77
N ALA A 149 -14.24 -1.13 12.56
CA ALA A 149 -13.91 -1.20 13.98
C ALA A 149 -12.41 -1.45 14.20
N ARG A 150 -11.77 -2.21 13.30
CA ARG A 150 -10.31 -2.42 13.30
C ARG A 150 -9.56 -1.14 12.96
N LEU A 151 -10.04 -0.36 11.99
CA LEU A 151 -9.47 0.95 11.65
C LEU A 151 -9.59 1.90 12.85
N LEU A 152 -10.76 2.00 13.47
CA LEU A 152 -10.96 2.86 14.63
C LEU A 152 -10.08 2.45 15.83
N ALA A 153 -9.90 1.15 16.08
CA ALA A 153 -8.99 0.66 17.10
C ALA A 153 -7.52 0.98 16.78
N LYS A 154 -7.11 0.86 15.51
CA LYS A 154 -5.76 1.23 15.05
C LYS A 154 -5.51 2.73 15.19
N GLN A 155 -6.49 3.56 14.83
CA GLN A 155 -6.41 5.01 15.00
C GLN A 155 -6.26 5.39 16.47
N SER A 156 -7.07 4.79 17.35
CA SER A 156 -6.94 4.96 18.81
C SER A 156 -5.57 4.53 19.34
N ALA A 157 -4.87 3.62 18.65
CA ALA A 157 -3.52 3.18 18.99
C ALA A 157 -2.40 4.07 18.38
N GLY A 158 -2.75 5.21 17.78
CA GLY A 158 -1.80 6.19 17.25
C GLY A 158 -1.56 6.10 15.73
N VAL A 159 -2.38 5.35 14.98
CA VAL A 159 -2.32 5.37 13.51
C VAL A 159 -2.89 6.69 12.97
N SER A 160 -2.11 7.37 12.14
CA SER A 160 -2.38 8.70 11.58
C SER A 160 -2.84 8.68 10.12
N PHE A 161 -2.76 7.54 9.44
CA PHE A 161 -3.31 7.32 8.09
C PHE A 161 -3.44 5.83 7.81
N PHE A 162 -4.23 5.46 6.80
CA PHE A 162 -4.34 4.08 6.33
C PHE A 162 -3.89 3.96 4.89
N VAL A 163 -3.29 2.84 4.53
CA VAL A 163 -3.05 2.43 3.15
C VAL A 163 -3.76 1.11 2.91
N SER A 164 -4.64 1.05 1.91
CA SER A 164 -5.38 -0.16 1.63
C SER A 164 -4.50 -1.21 0.93
N GLN A 165 -4.90 -2.48 0.98
CA GLN A 165 -4.52 -3.42 -0.07
C GLN A 165 -5.10 -2.99 -1.42
N VAL A 166 -4.63 -3.63 -2.51
CA VAL A 166 -5.09 -3.32 -3.88
C VAL A 166 -6.61 -3.44 -3.96
N VAL A 167 -7.27 -2.39 -4.46
CA VAL A 167 -8.73 -2.32 -4.60
C VAL A 167 -9.13 -2.70 -6.03
N TYR A 168 -9.87 -3.80 -6.16
CA TYR A 168 -10.57 -4.18 -7.39
C TYR A 168 -12.09 -4.10 -7.27
N ASP A 169 -12.64 -4.22 -6.06
CA ASP A 169 -14.06 -4.02 -5.79
C ASP A 169 -14.31 -2.63 -5.19
N VAL A 170 -14.73 -1.69 -6.04
CA VAL A 170 -15.04 -0.31 -5.62
C VAL A 170 -16.17 -0.27 -4.58
N ASN A 171 -17.11 -1.22 -4.61
CA ASN A 171 -18.20 -1.24 -3.63
C ASN A 171 -17.69 -1.66 -2.26
N ALA A 172 -16.79 -2.65 -2.19
CA ALA A 172 -16.16 -3.02 -0.92
C ALA A 172 -15.39 -1.83 -0.29
N ALA A 173 -14.73 -1.02 -1.12
CA ALA A 173 -14.07 0.21 -0.68
C ALA A 173 -15.05 1.29 -0.21
N LYS A 174 -16.16 1.51 -0.91
CA LYS A 174 -17.22 2.46 -0.49
C LYS A 174 -17.91 2.02 0.80
N ASP A 175 -18.21 0.74 0.95
CA ASP A 175 -18.81 0.17 2.16
C ASP A 175 -17.91 0.43 3.36
N LEU A 176 -16.61 0.06 3.26
CA LEU A 176 -15.64 0.35 4.31
C LEU A 176 -15.55 1.84 4.63
N LEU A 177 -15.48 2.69 3.61
CA LEU A 177 -15.32 4.13 3.80
C LEU A 177 -16.56 4.76 4.47
N SER A 178 -17.76 4.31 4.08
CA SER A 178 -19.03 4.70 4.70
C SER A 178 -19.08 4.29 6.17
N ASP A 179 -18.82 3.03 6.46
CA ASP A 179 -18.92 2.49 7.82
C ASP A 179 -17.83 3.08 8.74
N TYR A 180 -16.63 3.33 8.21
CA TYR A 180 -15.58 4.02 8.94
C TYR A 180 -15.94 5.47 9.27
N HIS A 181 -16.54 6.21 8.33
CA HIS A 181 -17.04 7.56 8.58
C HIS A 181 -18.05 7.61 9.72
N TYR A 182 -19.08 6.75 9.66
CA TYR A 182 -20.12 6.74 10.70
C TYR A 182 -19.58 6.22 12.04
N ALA A 183 -18.69 5.23 12.05
CA ALA A 183 -18.04 4.77 13.27
C ALA A 183 -17.20 5.88 13.94
N CYS A 184 -16.45 6.67 13.17
CA CYS A 184 -15.71 7.82 13.69
C CYS A 184 -16.64 8.87 14.27
N ARG A 185 -17.72 9.20 13.55
CA ARG A 185 -18.74 10.16 14.01
C ARG A 185 -19.43 9.71 15.30
N GLU A 186 -19.76 8.42 15.42
CA GLU A 186 -20.33 7.85 16.66
C GLU A 186 -19.34 7.88 17.82
N ALA A 187 -18.05 7.66 17.55
CA ALA A 187 -16.99 7.73 18.55
C ALA A 187 -16.55 9.17 18.89
N GLY A 188 -17.04 10.18 18.16
CA GLY A 188 -16.66 11.58 18.35
C GLY A 188 -15.22 11.90 17.97
N VAL A 189 -14.65 11.17 17.00
CA VAL A 189 -13.29 11.38 16.48
C VAL A 189 -13.34 11.75 15.00
N GLU A 190 -12.38 12.55 14.55
CA GLU A 190 -12.22 12.83 13.12
C GLU A 190 -11.55 11.64 12.42
N PRO A 191 -12.02 11.24 11.22
CA PRO A 191 -11.37 10.19 10.45
C PRO A 191 -9.98 10.63 9.97
N VAL A 192 -9.02 9.71 9.96
CA VAL A 192 -7.69 9.95 9.39
C VAL A 192 -7.65 9.59 7.89
N PRO A 193 -6.69 10.12 7.11
CA PRO A 193 -6.61 9.86 5.67
C PRO A 193 -6.59 8.38 5.31
N LEU A 194 -7.38 7.99 4.31
CA LEU A 194 -7.40 6.63 3.76
C LEU A 194 -6.87 6.64 2.32
N VAL A 195 -5.70 6.03 2.13
CA VAL A 195 -4.99 5.97 0.85
C VAL A 195 -5.33 4.65 0.16
N PHE A 196 -6.08 4.70 -0.93
CA PHE A 196 -6.47 3.50 -1.68
C PHE A 196 -5.37 3.05 -2.64
N THR A 197 -5.02 1.78 -2.58
CA THR A 197 -4.01 1.20 -3.47
C THR A 197 -4.65 0.75 -4.79
N LEU A 198 -4.13 1.27 -5.91
CA LEU A 198 -4.47 0.85 -7.27
C LEU A 198 -3.27 0.13 -7.88
N SER A 199 -3.49 -1.00 -8.52
CA SER A 199 -2.43 -1.73 -9.24
C SER A 199 -2.95 -2.22 -10.58
N VAL A 200 -2.27 -1.80 -11.64
CA VAL A 200 -2.51 -2.34 -12.98
C VAL A 200 -2.13 -3.82 -13.04
N CYS A 201 -2.84 -4.56 -13.88
CA CYS A 201 -2.64 -5.97 -14.14
C CYS A 201 -2.48 -6.16 -15.65
N GLY A 202 -1.25 -6.43 -16.10
CA GLY A 202 -0.95 -6.62 -17.52
C GLY A 202 -0.91 -8.08 -17.97
N SER A 203 -1.30 -9.04 -17.13
CA SER A 203 -1.38 -10.46 -17.53
C SER A 203 -2.22 -11.29 -16.59
N LEU A 204 -2.68 -12.44 -17.08
CA LEU A 204 -3.31 -13.48 -16.25
C LEU A 204 -2.41 -13.95 -15.11
N LYS A 205 -1.10 -13.98 -15.32
CA LYS A 205 -0.14 -14.34 -14.26
C LYS A 205 -0.09 -13.27 -13.16
N THR A 206 -0.19 -11.99 -13.52
CA THR A 206 -0.32 -10.88 -12.56
C THR A 206 -1.64 -11.00 -11.79
N LEU A 207 -2.74 -11.34 -12.48
CA LEU A 207 -4.05 -11.57 -11.87
C LEU A 207 -4.00 -12.72 -10.85
N GLU A 208 -3.46 -13.87 -11.24
CA GLU A 208 -3.27 -15.03 -10.35
C GLU A 208 -2.44 -14.67 -9.11
N PHE A 209 -1.42 -13.82 -9.28
CA PHE A 209 -0.59 -13.38 -8.16
C PHE A 209 -1.34 -12.44 -7.20
N LEU A 210 -2.15 -11.52 -7.73
CA LEU A 210 -3.01 -10.66 -6.90
C LEU A 210 -4.03 -11.51 -6.12
N GLU A 211 -4.67 -12.48 -6.77
CA GLU A 211 -5.58 -13.42 -6.10
C GLU A 211 -4.85 -14.23 -5.01
N TRP A 212 -3.63 -14.68 -5.27
CA TRP A 212 -2.81 -15.39 -4.28
C TRP A 212 -2.47 -14.53 -3.05
N LEU A 213 -2.23 -13.23 -3.23
CA LEU A 213 -2.04 -12.25 -2.15
C LEU A 213 -3.33 -11.97 -1.34
N GLY A 214 -4.46 -12.55 -1.76
CA GLY A 214 -5.76 -12.41 -1.13
C GLY A 214 -6.56 -11.21 -1.62
N VAL A 215 -6.19 -10.60 -2.75
CA VAL A 215 -6.98 -9.55 -3.40
C VAL A 215 -8.21 -10.20 -4.05
N ASN A 216 -9.40 -9.76 -3.66
CA ASN A 216 -10.64 -10.25 -4.28
C ASN A 216 -10.90 -9.45 -5.56
N VAL A 217 -10.74 -10.08 -6.71
CA VAL A 217 -11.06 -9.45 -8.00
C VAL A 217 -12.47 -9.88 -8.43
N PRO A 218 -13.43 -8.95 -8.61
CA PRO A 218 -14.79 -9.30 -9.01
C PRO A 218 -14.80 -10.14 -10.30
N ARG A 219 -15.66 -11.16 -10.34
CA ARG A 219 -15.69 -12.15 -11.44
C ARG A 219 -15.87 -11.51 -12.82
N TRP A 220 -16.63 -10.41 -12.90
CA TRP A 220 -16.81 -9.69 -14.16
C TRP A 220 -15.50 -9.03 -14.62
N VAL A 221 -14.74 -8.41 -13.71
CA VAL A 221 -13.41 -7.87 -14.02
C VAL A 221 -12.46 -8.98 -14.46
N GLN A 222 -12.49 -10.13 -13.78
CA GLN A 222 -11.67 -11.28 -14.21
C GLN A 222 -12.01 -11.72 -15.65
N ASN A 223 -13.29 -11.76 -16.00
CA ASN A 223 -13.72 -12.11 -17.36
C ASN A 223 -13.23 -11.06 -18.36
N ASP A 224 -13.38 -9.76 -18.05
CA ASP A 224 -12.92 -8.68 -18.92
C ASP A 224 -11.41 -8.76 -19.14
N LEU A 225 -10.62 -8.99 -18.07
CA LEU A 225 -9.17 -9.15 -18.17
C LEU A 225 -8.77 -10.41 -18.97
N ARG A 226 -9.50 -11.52 -18.79
CA ARG A 226 -9.25 -12.81 -19.49
C ARG A 226 -9.60 -12.81 -20.97
N HIS A 227 -10.58 -12.00 -21.35
CA HIS A 227 -11.08 -11.95 -22.72
C HIS A 227 -10.66 -10.69 -23.48
N SER A 228 -9.97 -9.74 -22.83
CA SER A 228 -9.39 -8.58 -23.49
C SER A 228 -8.20 -8.93 -24.38
N SER A 229 -8.11 -8.26 -25.53
CA SER A 229 -6.91 -8.26 -26.38
C SER A 229 -5.77 -7.44 -25.78
N ASP A 230 -6.09 -6.50 -24.88
CA ASP A 230 -5.15 -5.67 -24.13
C ASP A 230 -5.55 -5.64 -22.65
N THR A 231 -5.05 -6.63 -21.90
CA THR A 231 -5.32 -6.77 -20.47
C THR A 231 -4.80 -5.57 -19.69
N LEU A 232 -3.68 -4.98 -20.11
CA LEU A 232 -3.05 -3.87 -19.40
C LEU A 232 -3.90 -2.60 -19.51
N GLN A 233 -4.34 -2.24 -20.72
CA GLN A 233 -5.21 -1.08 -20.92
C GLN A 233 -6.55 -1.26 -20.19
N GLN A 234 -7.16 -2.45 -20.29
CA GLN A 234 -8.42 -2.74 -19.58
C GLN A 234 -8.26 -2.56 -18.06
N SER A 235 -7.15 -3.04 -17.49
CA SER A 235 -6.86 -2.87 -16.06
C SER A 235 -6.56 -1.42 -15.68
N TYR A 236 -5.91 -0.66 -16.56
CA TYR A 236 -5.66 0.77 -16.37
C TYR A 236 -6.97 1.55 -16.30
N ASP A 237 -7.86 1.33 -17.27
CA ASP A 237 -9.17 1.99 -17.34
C ASP A 237 -10.02 1.67 -16.11
N GLN A 238 -9.96 0.43 -15.63
CA GLN A 238 -10.61 0.03 -14.38
C GLN A 238 -10.06 0.78 -13.17
N CYS A 239 -8.74 1.00 -13.08
CA CYS A 239 -8.15 1.77 -11.98
C CYS A 239 -8.63 3.22 -11.98
N VAL A 240 -8.72 3.85 -13.17
CA VAL A 240 -9.23 5.22 -13.32
C VAL A 240 -10.70 5.31 -12.91
N ALA A 241 -11.54 4.39 -13.37
CA ALA A 241 -12.96 4.35 -13.00
C ALA A 241 -13.15 4.17 -11.48
N THR A 242 -12.40 3.25 -10.86
CA THR A 242 -12.41 3.05 -9.41
C THR A 242 -12.00 4.33 -8.67
N ALA A 243 -10.97 5.03 -9.14
CA ALA A 243 -10.50 6.27 -8.51
C ALA A 243 -11.57 7.36 -8.57
N ASP A 244 -12.16 7.60 -9.73
CA ASP A 244 -13.21 8.61 -9.94
C ASP A 244 -14.41 8.37 -9.02
N GLU A 245 -14.84 7.12 -8.92
CA GLU A 245 -15.96 6.73 -8.05
C GLU A 245 -15.65 6.94 -6.56
N LEU A 246 -14.40 6.64 -6.13
CA LEU A 246 -13.99 6.84 -4.74
C LEU A 246 -13.79 8.32 -4.41
N ILE A 247 -13.25 9.11 -5.32
CA ILE A 247 -13.12 10.57 -5.17
C ILE A 247 -14.49 11.20 -4.97
N ALA A 248 -15.43 10.96 -5.89
CA ALA A 248 -16.77 11.52 -5.79
C ALA A 248 -17.51 11.06 -4.52
N PHE A 249 -17.30 9.81 -4.10
CA PHE A 249 -17.94 9.27 -2.91
C PHE A 249 -17.35 9.85 -1.61
N ALA A 250 -16.02 9.99 -1.53
CA ALA A 250 -15.33 10.56 -0.38
C ALA A 250 -15.64 12.05 -0.22
N ASP A 251 -15.68 12.81 -1.32
CA ASP A 251 -16.04 14.23 -1.33
C ASP A 251 -17.43 14.47 -0.73
N ARG A 252 -18.43 13.68 -1.16
CA ARG A 252 -19.79 13.71 -0.61
C ARG A 252 -19.85 13.47 0.91
N LEU A 253 -18.91 12.71 1.46
CA LEU A 253 -18.82 12.42 2.90
C LEU A 253 -17.86 13.37 3.64
N GLY A 254 -17.16 14.26 2.93
CA GLY A 254 -16.12 15.13 3.49
C GLY A 254 -14.91 14.35 4.03
N LEU A 255 -14.58 13.20 3.43
CA LEU A 255 -13.53 12.32 3.93
C LEU A 255 -12.18 12.57 3.25
N PRO A 256 -11.07 12.60 4.01
CA PRO A 256 -9.74 12.69 3.44
C PRO A 256 -9.34 11.35 2.80
N ILE A 257 -9.20 11.32 1.48
CA ILE A 257 -8.66 10.17 0.75
C ILE A 257 -7.42 10.54 -0.06
N GLY A 258 -6.63 9.52 -0.38
CA GLY A 258 -5.54 9.60 -1.34
C GLY A 258 -5.43 8.31 -2.14
N PHE A 259 -4.44 8.24 -3.03
CA PHE A 259 -4.17 7.03 -3.80
C PHE A 259 -2.70 6.66 -3.75
N ASN A 260 -2.44 5.37 -3.63
CA ASN A 260 -1.14 4.75 -3.80
C ASN A 260 -1.18 3.93 -5.09
N VAL A 261 -0.35 4.28 -6.07
CA VAL A 261 -0.25 3.48 -7.30
C VAL A 261 0.88 2.48 -7.15
N GLU A 262 0.51 1.22 -7.02
CA GLU A 262 1.43 0.10 -6.84
C GLU A 262 1.82 -0.49 -8.21
N SER A 263 3.09 -0.87 -8.31
CA SER A 263 3.61 -1.67 -9.43
C SER A 263 4.09 -3.01 -8.87
N VAL A 264 3.27 -4.06 -9.05
CA VAL A 264 3.58 -5.43 -8.61
C VAL A 264 4.39 -6.23 -9.65
N ALA A 265 4.59 -5.66 -10.85
CA ALA A 265 5.26 -6.34 -11.95
C ALA A 265 6.67 -5.82 -12.21
N ILE A 266 7.50 -6.69 -12.80
CA ILE A 266 8.87 -6.35 -13.27
C ILE A 266 8.92 -6.00 -14.76
N ARG A 267 7.79 -6.13 -15.48
CA ARG A 267 7.73 -5.86 -16.91
C ARG A 267 7.68 -4.36 -17.15
N LYS A 268 8.52 -3.89 -18.07
CA LYS A 268 8.64 -2.46 -18.40
C LYS A 268 7.29 -1.80 -18.71
N ALA A 269 6.46 -2.43 -19.53
CA ALA A 269 5.15 -1.89 -19.91
C ALA A 269 4.21 -1.69 -18.71
N GLU A 270 4.17 -2.62 -17.75
CA GLU A 270 3.36 -2.46 -16.54
C GLU A 270 3.91 -1.36 -15.64
N ILE A 271 5.24 -1.25 -15.51
CA ILE A 271 5.85 -0.17 -14.72
C ILE A 271 5.53 1.20 -15.35
N GLU A 272 5.63 1.32 -16.67
CA GLU A 272 5.29 2.55 -17.40
C GLU A 272 3.81 2.91 -17.23
N ALA A 273 2.91 1.93 -17.33
CA ALA A 273 1.49 2.13 -17.08
C ALA A 273 1.19 2.54 -15.62
N SER A 274 1.88 1.99 -14.61
CA SER A 274 1.76 2.44 -13.21
C SER A 274 2.21 3.89 -13.03
N VAL A 275 3.32 4.29 -13.67
CA VAL A 275 3.82 5.68 -13.61
C VAL A 275 2.83 6.63 -14.29
N GLU A 276 2.31 6.26 -15.46
CA GLU A 276 1.29 7.04 -16.16
C GLU A 276 0.00 7.16 -15.33
N LEU A 277 -0.44 6.06 -14.71
CA LEU A 277 -1.61 6.04 -13.84
C LEU A 277 -1.43 6.99 -12.65
N ALA A 278 -0.27 6.98 -12.00
CA ALA A 278 0.02 7.90 -10.90
C ALA A 278 -0.10 9.38 -11.32
N GLY A 279 0.44 9.74 -12.49
CA GLY A 279 0.29 11.09 -13.05
C GLY A 279 -1.15 11.43 -13.41
N HIS A 280 -1.91 10.47 -13.94
CA HIS A 280 -3.33 10.65 -14.26
C HIS A 280 -4.17 10.88 -12.99
N ILE A 281 -4.05 9.99 -11.99
CA ILE A 281 -4.81 10.11 -10.74
C ILE A 281 -4.49 11.41 -10.01
N ARG A 282 -3.23 11.88 -10.05
CA ARG A 282 -2.87 13.19 -9.49
C ARG A 282 -3.69 14.32 -10.10
N LYS A 283 -3.80 14.37 -11.44
CA LYS A 283 -4.60 15.39 -12.13
C LYS A 283 -6.08 15.29 -11.78
N ARG A 284 -6.62 14.07 -11.66
CA ARG A 284 -8.02 13.85 -11.24
C ARG A 284 -8.27 14.41 -9.83
N LEU A 285 -7.36 14.17 -8.89
CA LEU A 285 -7.46 14.73 -7.53
C LEU A 285 -7.42 16.27 -7.50
N GLU A 286 -6.65 16.90 -8.38
CA GLU A 286 -6.61 18.36 -8.52
C GLU A 286 -7.92 18.90 -9.10
N GLU A 287 -8.43 18.29 -10.18
CA GLU A 287 -9.70 18.67 -10.81
C GLU A 287 -10.88 18.65 -9.84
N TYR A 288 -10.94 17.67 -8.93
CA TYR A 288 -12.03 17.58 -7.95
C TYR A 288 -11.88 18.52 -6.74
N ARG A 289 -10.66 19.00 -6.44
CA ARG A 289 -10.42 19.96 -5.34
C ARG A 289 -10.74 21.41 -5.71
N ASP A 290 -10.82 21.70 -7.00
CA ASP A 290 -11.12 23.04 -7.54
C ASP A 290 -12.64 23.31 -7.71
N PHE A 291 -13.50 22.35 -7.33
CA PHE A 291 -14.97 22.49 -7.29
C PHE A 291 -15.50 22.50 -5.86
#